data_AF-A0A2T2SYI6-F1
#
_entry.id   AF-A0A2T2SYI6-F1
#
_cell.length_a   1.000
_cell.length_b   1.000
_cell.length_c   1.000
_cell.angle_alpha   90.00
_cell.angle_beta   90.00
_cell.angle_gamma   90.00
#
_symmetry.space_group_name_H-M   'P 1'
#
loop_
_entity.id
_entity.type
_entity.pdbx_description
1 polymer ?
#
loop_
_entity_poly.entity_id
_entity_poly.type
_entity_poly.pdbx_seq_one_letter_code
_entity_poly.pdbx_strand_id
1 'polypeptide(L)'
;METLNLPTYEFRTAERKGKRVIYDPFRERYVRLTPEEWVRQHFVRSLTQDLNVPAGLVAIEAAFQYQDQPRRADAIVHDRQGAPLLLVECKA
;
A
#
# COMPACT_ATOMS: atom_id res chain seq x y z
N MET A 1 13.98 -8.57 -6.28
CA MET A 1 13.38 -7.29 -5.87
C MET A 1 14.44 -6.54 -5.12
N GLU A 2 14.53 -5.25 -5.35
CA GLU A 2 15.57 -4.42 -4.79
C GLU A 2 15.29 -4.11 -3.32
N THR A 3 16.37 -3.92 -2.56
CA THR A 3 16.28 -3.43 -1.19
C THR A 3 15.92 -1.95 -1.24
N LEU A 4 14.85 -1.58 -0.55
CA LEU A 4 14.42 -0.19 -0.45
C LEU A 4 15.14 0.51 0.70
N ASN A 5 15.22 1.84 0.65
CA ASN A 5 15.72 2.65 1.77
C ASN A 5 14.63 2.81 2.85
N LEU A 6 14.10 1.68 3.31
CA LEU A 6 13.09 1.53 4.35
C LEU A 6 13.52 0.39 5.28
N PRO A 7 13.03 0.33 6.53
CA PRO A 7 13.24 -0.83 7.39
C PRO A 7 12.82 -2.15 6.71
N THR A 8 13.41 -3.25 7.17
CA THR A 8 13.06 -4.58 6.66
C THR A 8 11.77 -5.06 7.29
N TYR A 9 10.84 -5.57 6.48
CA TYR A 9 9.60 -6.18 6.94
C TYR A 9 9.43 -7.60 6.41
N GLU A 10 8.73 -8.41 7.19
CA GLU A 10 8.37 -9.78 6.80
C GLU A 10 7.10 -9.77 5.95
N PHE A 11 7.20 -10.35 4.74
CA PHE A 11 6.09 -10.46 3.80
C PHE A 11 5.79 -11.91 3.43
N ARG A 12 4.50 -12.26 3.44
CA ARG A 12 4.04 -13.56 2.95
C ARG A 12 4.02 -13.54 1.43
N THR A 13 5.10 -14.02 0.82
CA THR A 13 5.18 -14.20 -0.64
C THR A 13 5.00 -15.67 -1.03
N ALA A 14 4.51 -15.91 -2.24
CA ALA A 14 4.33 -17.25 -2.78
C ALA A 14 4.48 -17.24 -4.30
N GLU A 15 4.56 -18.42 -4.90
CA GLU A 15 4.45 -18.60 -6.34
C GLU A 15 3.11 -19.28 -6.67
N ARG A 16 2.35 -18.69 -7.60
CA ARG A 16 1.06 -19.22 -8.06
C ARG A 16 0.99 -19.12 -9.56
N LYS A 17 0.79 -20.25 -10.25
CA LYS A 17 0.69 -20.31 -11.72
C LYS A 17 1.89 -19.63 -12.43
N GLY A 18 3.11 -19.88 -11.93
CA GLY A 18 4.34 -19.28 -12.47
C GLY A 18 4.50 -17.77 -12.23
N LYS A 19 3.68 -17.18 -11.35
CA LYS A 19 3.75 -15.75 -10.99
C LYS A 19 4.05 -15.61 -9.50
N ARG A 20 4.98 -14.73 -9.17
CA ARG A 20 5.20 -14.32 -7.78
C ARG A 20 4.03 -13.46 -7.30
N VAL A 21 3.56 -13.76 -6.11
CA VAL A 21 2.47 -13.06 -5.44
C VAL A 21 2.86 -12.71 -4.00
N ILE A 22 2.22 -11.67 -3.47
CA ILE A 22 2.38 -11.21 -2.08
C ILE A 22 0.99 -11.08 -1.46
N TYR A 23 0.85 -11.51 -0.21
CA TYR A 23 -0.40 -11.29 0.53
C TYR A 23 -0.47 -9.84 1.00
N ASP A 24 -1.49 -9.13 0.54
CA ASP A 24 -1.81 -7.78 0.99
C ASP A 24 -2.85 -7.87 2.13
N PRO A 25 -2.52 -7.40 3.35
CA PRO A 25 -3.45 -7.44 4.48
C PRO A 25 -4.58 -6.41 4.39
N PHE A 26 -4.44 -5.31 3.65
CA PHE A 26 -5.48 -4.30 3.44
C PHE A 26 -6.52 -4.76 2.43
N ARG A 27 -6.10 -5.57 1.44
CA ARG A 27 -6.99 -6.16 0.42
C ARG A 27 -7.41 -7.60 0.73
N GLU A 28 -6.90 -8.17 1.82
CA GLU A 28 -7.12 -9.54 2.30
C GLU A 28 -6.95 -10.62 1.20
N ARG A 29 -5.99 -10.42 0.29
CA ARG A 29 -5.78 -11.32 -0.85
C ARG A 29 -4.34 -11.34 -1.32
N TYR A 30 -3.98 -12.39 -2.05
CA TYR A 30 -2.73 -12.43 -2.80
C TYR A 30 -2.84 -11.61 -4.07
N VAL A 31 -1.89 -10.68 -4.26
CA VAL A 31 -1.77 -9.84 -5.45
C VAL A 31 -0.45 -10.13 -6.16
N ARG A 32 -0.36 -9.76 -7.45
CA ARG A 32 0.88 -9.93 -8.21
C ARG A 32 1.99 -9.09 -7.59
N LEU A 33 3.12 -9.71 -7.31
CA LEU A 33 4.28 -9.04 -6.73
C LEU A 33 5.07 -8.33 -7.84
N THR A 34 4.66 -7.11 -8.19
CA THR A 34 5.35 -6.21 -9.12
C THR A 34 6.33 -5.30 -8.36
N PRO A 35 7.31 -4.67 -9.04
CA PRO A 35 8.19 -3.68 -8.38
C PRO A 35 7.43 -2.53 -7.71
N GLU A 36 6.39 -2.01 -8.35
CA GLU A 36 5.53 -0.98 -7.76
C GLU A 36 4.76 -1.51 -6.53
N GLU A 37 4.25 -2.74 -6.59
CA GLU A 37 3.57 -3.38 -5.45
C GLU A 37 4.55 -3.63 -4.29
N TRP A 38 5.81 -3.92 -4.58
CA TRP A 38 6.85 -4.05 -3.55
C TRP A 38 7.05 -2.75 -2.78
N VAL A 39 7.13 -1.62 -3.50
CA VAL A 39 7.20 -0.28 -2.91
C VAL A 39 5.94 0.01 -2.09
N ARG A 40 4.75 -0.25 -2.65
CA ARG A 40 3.47 -0.05 -1.95
C ARG A 40 3.41 -0.82 -0.64
N GLN A 41 3.73 -2.11 -0.65
CA GLN A 41 3.70 -2.97 0.56
C GLN A 41 4.72 -2.53 1.63
N HIS A 42 5.92 -2.08 1.25
CA HIS A 42 6.88 -1.54 2.21
C HIS A 42 6.42 -0.23 2.81
N PHE A 43 5.89 0.67 1.98
CA PHE A 43 5.48 1.98 2.45
C PHE A 43 4.34 1.87 3.46
N VAL A 44 3.32 1.07 3.16
CA VAL A 44 2.18 0.86 4.07
C VAL A 44 2.59 0.12 5.35
N ARG A 45 3.62 -0.74 5.27
CA ARG A 45 4.23 -1.34 6.47
C ARG A 45 4.95 -0.31 7.32
N SER A 46 5.72 0.60 6.73
CA SER A 46 6.35 1.68 7.47
C SER A 46 5.33 2.59 8.17
N LEU A 47 4.25 2.95 7.48
CA LEU A 47 3.15 3.71 8.08
C LEU A 47 2.58 3.01 9.32
N THR A 48 2.31 1.71 9.21
CA THR A 48 1.61 0.97 10.27
C THR A 48 2.50 0.48 11.40
N GLN A 49 3.76 0.13 11.13
CA GLN A 49 4.68 -0.44 12.11
C GLN A 49 5.63 0.60 12.73
N ASP A 50 6.15 1.53 11.93
CA ASP A 50 7.14 2.50 12.43
C ASP A 50 6.45 3.80 12.89
N LEU A 51 5.51 4.30 12.07
CA LEU A 51 4.79 5.54 12.34
C LEU A 51 3.49 5.32 13.14
N ASN A 52 3.17 4.06 13.48
CA ASN A 52 2.02 3.69 14.30
C ASN A 52 0.67 4.22 13.77
N VAL A 53 0.55 4.39 12.45
CA VAL A 53 -0.72 4.75 11.81
C VAL A 53 -1.67 3.55 11.93
N PRO A 54 -2.87 3.70 12.55
CA PRO A 54 -3.84 2.62 12.59
C PRO A 54 -4.21 2.16 11.18
N ALA A 55 -4.15 0.84 10.92
CA ALA A 55 -4.41 0.30 9.58
C ALA A 55 -5.80 0.68 9.02
N GLY A 56 -6.81 0.81 9.89
CA GLY A 56 -8.16 1.24 9.49
C GLY A 56 -8.24 2.69 8.96
N LEU A 57 -7.19 3.50 9.13
CA LEU A 57 -7.09 4.84 8.57
C LEU A 57 -6.35 4.88 7.22
N VAL A 58 -5.78 3.75 6.78
CA VAL A 58 -5.04 3.64 5.52
C VAL A 58 -5.92 2.94 4.49
N ALA A 59 -6.33 3.67 3.46
CA ALA A 59 -7.08 3.14 2.33
C ALA A 59 -6.13 2.88 1.16
N ILE A 60 -6.10 1.64 0.65
CA ILE A 60 -5.25 1.23 -0.48
C ILE A 60 -6.06 1.21 -1.77
N GLU A 61 -5.45 1.62 -2.89
CA GLU A 61 -6.13 1.75 -4.18
C GLU A 61 -7.42 2.60 -4.10
N ALA A 62 -7.37 3.65 -3.28
CA ALA A 62 -8.54 4.43 -2.91
C ALA A 62 -8.93 5.41 -4.01
N ALA A 63 -10.22 5.38 -4.40
CA ALA A 63 -10.79 6.34 -5.33
C ALA A 63 -11.10 7.66 -4.64
N PHE A 64 -10.87 8.78 -5.34
CA PHE A 64 -11.22 10.12 -4.88
C PHE A 64 -11.61 11.01 -6.08
N GLN A 65 -12.24 12.14 -5.80
CA GLN A 65 -12.62 13.13 -6.82
C GLN A 65 -11.62 14.28 -6.80
N TYR A 66 -11.15 14.68 -7.99
CA TYR A 66 -10.36 15.88 -8.17
C TYR A 66 -10.83 16.60 -9.42
N GLN A 67 -11.33 17.83 -9.28
CA GLN A 67 -11.90 18.62 -10.38
C GLN A 67 -12.94 17.83 -11.19
N ASP A 68 -13.89 17.21 -10.50
CA ASP A 68 -14.96 16.37 -11.08
C ASP A 68 -14.48 15.15 -11.88
N GLN A 69 -13.20 14.78 -11.76
CA GLN A 69 -12.64 13.59 -12.37
C GLN A 69 -12.33 12.53 -11.30
N PRO A 70 -12.78 11.27 -11.50
CA PRO A 70 -12.37 10.18 -10.62
C PRO A 70 -10.88 9.92 -10.80
N ARG A 71 -10.18 9.87 -9.67
CA ARG A 71 -8.78 9.49 -9.55
C ARG A 71 -8.66 8.33 -8.59
N ARG A 72 -7.54 7.63 -8.66
CA ARG A 72 -7.18 6.57 -7.72
C ARG A 72 -5.77 6.85 -7.21
N ALA A 73 -5.59 6.84 -5.91
CA ALA A 73 -4.28 6.88 -5.27
C ALA A 73 -3.87 5.47 -4.87
N ASP A 74 -2.56 5.23 -4.78
CA ASP A 74 -2.05 3.96 -4.29
C ASP A 74 -2.35 3.75 -2.81
N ALA A 75 -2.21 4.81 -2.00
CA ALA A 75 -2.74 4.85 -0.65
C ALA A 75 -3.21 6.26 -0.27
N ILE A 76 -4.21 6.32 0.62
CA ILE A 76 -4.64 7.55 1.30
C ILE A 76 -4.69 7.27 2.79
N VAL A 77 -4.06 8.13 3.59
CA VAL A 77 -4.18 8.09 5.05
C VAL A 77 -5.15 9.17 5.48
N HIS A 78 -6.14 8.80 6.29
CA HIS A 78 -7.14 9.71 6.84
C HIS A 78 -6.88 10.01 8.32
N ASP A 79 -7.40 11.13 8.79
CA ASP A 79 -7.57 11.36 10.23
C ASP A 79 -8.77 10.56 10.78
N ARG A 80 -9.03 10.70 12.08
CA ARG A 80 -10.15 10.03 12.75
C ARG A 80 -11.52 10.58 12.35
N GLN A 81 -11.56 11.73 11.69
CA GLN A 81 -12.78 12.35 11.15
C GLN A 81 -13.02 11.94 9.69
N GLY A 82 -12.10 11.19 9.08
CA GLY A 82 -12.17 10.75 7.70
C GLY A 82 -11.64 11.76 6.68
N ALA A 83 -10.97 12.84 7.12
CA ALA A 83 -10.34 13.79 6.20
C ALA A 83 -8.97 13.25 5.73
N PRO A 84 -8.63 13.38 4.43
CA PRO A 84 -7.35 12.90 3.90
C PRO A 84 -6.19 13.77 4.42
N LEU A 85 -5.18 13.14 5.01
CA LEU A 85 -3.96 13.78 5.51
C LEU A 85 -2.74 13.54 4.62
N LEU A 86 -2.69 12.37 3.97
CA LEU A 86 -1.58 11.97 3.11
C LEU A 86 -2.13 11.22 1.90
N LEU A 87 -1.65 11.61 0.72
CA LEU A 87 -1.84 10.87 -0.52
C LEU A 87 -0.50 10.26 -0.93
N VAL A 88 -0.51 8.99 -1.31
CA VAL A 88 0.70 8.24 -1.68
C VAL A 88 0.53 7.72 -3.11
N GLU A 89 1.57 7.93 -3.92
CA GLU A 89 1.74 7.34 -5.23
C GLU A 89 3.09 6.61 -5.26
N CYS A 90 3.08 5.34 -5.59
CA CYS A 90 4.25 4.47 -5.62
C CYS A 90 4.74 4.30 -7.07
N LYS A 91 6.07 4.28 -7.24
CA LYS A 91 6.76 4.00 -8.50
C LYS A 91 8.01 3.17 -8.23
N ALA A 92 8.48 2.45 -9.24
CA ALA A 92 9.70 1.66 -9.24
C ALA A 92 10.35 1.74 -10.62
#